data_AF-A0ABD3G0H5-F1
#
_entry.id   AF-A0ABD3G0H5-F1
#
_cell.length_a   1.000
_cell.length_b   1.000
_cell.length_c   1.000
_cell.angle_alpha   90.00
_cell.angle_beta   90.00
_cell.angle_gamma   90.00
#
_symmetry.space_group_name_H-M   'P 1'
#
loop_
_entity.id
_entity.type
_entity.pdbx_description
1 polymer ?
#
loop_
_entity_poly.entity_id
_entity_poly.type
_entity_poly.pdbx_seq_one_letter_code
_entity_poly.pdbx_strand_id
1 'polypeptide(L)'
;MVTAGHSVILFYKYVEVATPLELKQEQQQLCERLGLVGRILISEEGINATLSSPTRDKIDEYITFLCAHEVFSMRPEDFKHSFHPYEEPPFVGLIIKHVKEIVSTGGIVARPDMTASDEERGYLTPQQFHEAMRQAVKDKEGTVVLDVRAHKEFLVGHFENAVDPKVKNFSEYYAFLQNRVDEMKDKKVLMYCTGGIRCEKASNFLRSQGVNDVHHLKGGIHKYLEAYQDGGYFRGKNFVFDKRVLMGGAQNTNEIVGKCIECQSQYDEFSGRKVCTVCRDLVLVCDSCYYSHHGEVYCTDHQYVKHCYKTFLQYVPRAELLEHQEALEKILADLLEDKASSKNKRRSIRNQLNKISSRLEAIDSDPEVAAATLALDPRPIHCRTCGLDTCIGNCWGFWSDEMLPPPQN
;
A
#
# COMPACT_ATOMS: atom_id res chain seq x y z
N MET A 1 6.56 24.50 -25.68
CA MET A 1 6.50 24.69 -24.22
C MET A 1 6.83 23.35 -23.60
N VAL A 2 7.94 23.24 -22.87
CA VAL A 2 8.21 22.02 -22.09
C VAL A 2 7.13 21.97 -21.02
N THR A 3 6.23 21.00 -21.09
CA THR A 3 5.28 20.78 -20.00
C THR A 3 6.09 20.39 -18.77
N ALA A 4 6.08 21.23 -17.75
CA ALA A 4 6.58 20.88 -16.43
C ALA A 4 5.91 19.56 -15.99
N GLY A 5 6.71 18.59 -15.55
CA GLY A 5 6.21 17.27 -15.16
C GLY A 5 7.11 16.10 -15.54
N HIS A 6 6.71 14.90 -15.10
CA HIS A 6 7.38 13.64 -15.39
C HIS A 6 6.41 12.66 -16.07
N SER A 7 6.87 12.04 -17.17
CA SER A 7 6.26 10.83 -17.70
C SER A 7 6.57 9.67 -16.77
N VAL A 8 5.56 8.87 -16.43
CA VAL A 8 5.69 7.72 -15.55
C VAL A 8 5.19 6.46 -16.24
N ILE A 9 5.96 5.38 -16.15
CA ILE A 9 5.56 4.04 -16.59
C ILE A 9 5.46 3.11 -15.40
N LEU A 10 4.49 2.20 -15.47
CA LEU A 10 4.32 1.05 -14.58
C LEU A 10 4.25 -0.21 -15.44
N PHE A 11 5.02 -1.23 -15.12
CA PHE A 11 4.95 -2.51 -15.81
C PHE A 11 5.44 -3.65 -14.91
N TYR A 12 5.13 -4.87 -15.32
CA TYR A 12 5.70 -6.07 -14.75
C TYR A 12 5.73 -7.15 -15.81
N LYS A 13 6.59 -8.15 -15.62
CA LYS A 13 6.65 -9.35 -16.45
C LYS A 13 7.06 -10.52 -15.56
N TYR A 14 6.21 -11.54 -15.49
CA TYR A 14 6.62 -12.84 -15.00
C TYR A 14 7.33 -13.57 -16.13
N VAL A 15 8.58 -13.93 -15.90
CA VAL A 15 9.42 -14.72 -16.81
C VAL A 15 10.56 -15.32 -16.02
N GLU A 16 11.17 -16.38 -16.52
CA GLU A 16 12.28 -17.01 -15.81
C GLU A 16 13.52 -16.17 -16.02
N VAL A 17 14.09 -15.69 -14.92
CA VAL A 17 15.32 -14.90 -14.94
C VAL A 17 16.42 -15.75 -14.33
N ALA A 18 17.30 -16.30 -15.19
CA ALA A 18 18.39 -17.17 -14.75
C ALA A 18 19.44 -16.42 -13.91
N THR A 19 19.76 -15.18 -14.27
CA THR A 19 20.80 -14.37 -13.63
C THR A 19 20.26 -13.01 -13.13
N PRO A 20 19.43 -12.99 -12.06
CA PRO A 20 18.76 -11.76 -11.60
C PRO A 20 19.72 -10.66 -11.14
N LEU A 21 20.93 -11.03 -10.69
CA LEU A 21 21.97 -10.06 -10.33
C LEU A 21 22.60 -9.37 -11.54
N GLU A 22 22.77 -10.07 -12.65
CA GLU A 22 23.26 -9.50 -13.91
C GLU A 22 22.20 -8.58 -14.51
N LEU A 23 20.95 -9.04 -14.57
CA LEU A 23 19.82 -8.21 -14.98
C LEU A 23 19.70 -6.95 -14.12
N LYS A 24 19.91 -7.04 -12.80
CA LYS A 24 19.94 -5.87 -11.93
C LYS A 24 21.01 -4.86 -12.36
N GLN A 25 22.21 -5.32 -12.72
CA GLN A 25 23.29 -4.44 -13.17
C GLN A 25 22.96 -3.80 -14.52
N GLU A 26 22.41 -4.56 -15.46
CA GLU A 26 21.97 -4.07 -16.76
C GLU A 26 20.91 -2.96 -16.61
N GLN A 27 19.87 -3.22 -15.80
CA GLN A 27 18.81 -2.25 -15.54
C GLN A 27 19.34 -1.01 -14.83
N GLN A 28 20.30 -1.16 -13.90
CA GLN A 28 20.96 -0.02 -13.25
C GLN A 28 21.67 0.86 -14.29
N GLN A 29 22.53 0.28 -15.13
CA GLN A 29 23.29 1.02 -16.15
C GLN A 29 22.37 1.71 -17.16
N LEU A 30 21.31 1.03 -17.58
CA LEU A 30 20.32 1.58 -18.50
C LEU A 30 19.58 2.77 -17.87
N CYS A 31 19.04 2.61 -16.66
CA CYS A 31 18.33 3.67 -15.98
C CYS A 31 19.23 4.88 -15.66
N GLU A 32 20.47 4.66 -15.23
CA GLU A 32 21.46 5.73 -15.00
C GLU A 32 21.78 6.50 -16.28
N ARG A 33 22.06 5.78 -17.39
CA ARG A 33 22.32 6.39 -18.70
C ARG A 33 21.15 7.25 -19.18
N LEU A 34 19.93 6.79 -18.92
CA LEU A 34 18.70 7.47 -19.31
C LEU A 34 18.24 8.55 -18.32
N GLY A 35 18.89 8.66 -17.16
CA GLY A 35 18.49 9.58 -16.09
C GLY A 35 17.11 9.26 -15.50
N LEU A 36 16.73 7.97 -15.45
CA LEU A 36 15.45 7.53 -14.89
C LEU A 36 15.53 7.47 -13.36
N VAL A 37 14.43 7.85 -12.72
CA VAL A 37 14.20 7.62 -11.28
C VAL A 37 13.01 6.69 -11.11
N GLY A 38 12.89 6.01 -9.98
CA GLY A 38 11.84 5.01 -9.82
C GLY A 38 12.25 3.83 -8.97
N ARG A 39 11.49 2.75 -9.11
CA ARG A 39 11.70 1.50 -8.38
C ARG A 39 11.62 0.32 -9.33
N ILE A 40 12.58 -0.59 -9.21
CA ILE A 40 12.60 -1.85 -9.94
C ILE A 40 12.83 -2.98 -8.93
N LEU A 41 11.94 -3.96 -8.95
CA LEU A 41 12.06 -5.22 -8.24
C LEU A 41 12.39 -6.31 -9.25
N ILE A 42 13.46 -7.04 -9.00
CA ILE A 42 13.94 -8.15 -9.84
C ILE A 42 13.98 -9.41 -8.99
N SER A 43 13.51 -10.51 -9.53
CA SER A 43 13.59 -11.84 -8.95
C SER A 43 13.82 -12.84 -10.07
N GLU A 44 14.17 -14.06 -9.69
CA GLU A 44 14.14 -15.25 -10.53
C GLU A 44 12.78 -15.42 -11.23
N GLU A 45 11.69 -14.91 -10.64
CA GLU A 45 10.34 -14.96 -11.22
C GLU A 45 10.00 -13.82 -12.20
N GLY A 46 10.87 -12.81 -12.35
CA GLY A 46 10.67 -11.73 -13.33
C GLY A 46 11.05 -10.32 -12.85
N ILE A 47 10.34 -9.32 -13.37
CA ILE A 47 10.57 -7.88 -13.11
C ILE A 47 9.25 -7.16 -12.81
N ASN A 48 9.28 -6.18 -11.89
CA ASN A 48 8.19 -5.27 -11.59
C ASN A 48 8.76 -3.87 -11.36
N ALA A 49 8.27 -2.87 -12.08
CA ALA A 49 8.87 -1.55 -12.08
C ALA A 49 7.87 -0.41 -12.24
N THR A 50 8.20 0.70 -11.56
CA THR A 50 7.62 2.01 -11.83
C THR A 50 8.77 2.99 -12.03
N LEU A 51 8.87 3.59 -13.20
CA LEU A 51 9.95 4.50 -13.57
C LEU A 51 9.38 5.82 -14.07
N SER A 52 10.12 6.91 -13.87
CA SER A 52 9.76 8.22 -14.36
C SER A 52 10.94 8.98 -14.94
N SER A 53 10.61 9.87 -15.88
CA SER A 53 11.55 10.84 -16.46
C SER A 53 10.82 12.13 -16.77
N PRO A 54 11.48 13.30 -16.66
CA PRO A 54 10.94 14.56 -17.18
C PRO A 54 10.76 14.53 -18.71
N THR A 55 11.40 13.59 -19.41
CA THR A 55 11.35 13.49 -20.88
C THR A 55 10.72 12.18 -21.33
N ARG A 56 9.69 12.28 -22.18
CA ARG A 56 8.99 11.12 -22.74
C ARG A 56 9.92 10.23 -23.58
N ASP A 57 10.82 10.82 -24.36
CA ASP A 57 11.76 10.08 -25.21
C ASP A 57 12.63 9.09 -24.42
N LYS A 58 13.00 9.43 -23.17
CA LYS A 58 13.79 8.53 -22.30
C LYS A 58 12.99 7.34 -21.82
N ILE A 59 11.69 7.52 -21.60
CA ILE A 59 10.76 6.43 -21.32
C ILE A 59 10.60 5.54 -22.55
N ASP A 60 10.43 6.12 -23.73
CA ASP A 60 10.23 5.36 -24.96
C ASP A 60 11.50 4.59 -25.37
N GLU A 61 12.70 5.13 -25.12
CA GLU A 61 13.98 4.43 -25.28
C GLU A 61 14.08 3.20 -24.34
N TYR A 62 13.66 3.36 -23.08
CA TYR A 62 13.63 2.26 -22.11
C TYR A 62 12.61 1.17 -22.51
N ILE A 63 11.43 1.56 -22.99
CA ILE A 63 10.42 0.62 -23.50
C ILE A 63 10.96 -0.14 -24.70
N THR A 64 11.58 0.56 -25.66
CA THR A 64 12.17 -0.04 -26.86
C THR A 64 13.20 -1.11 -26.50
N PHE A 65 14.04 -0.82 -25.49
CA PHE A 65 15.00 -1.78 -24.95
C PHE A 65 14.30 -3.04 -24.42
N LEU A 66 13.29 -2.91 -23.56
CA LEU A 66 12.58 -4.07 -22.98
C LEU A 66 11.75 -4.86 -23.99
N CYS A 67 11.24 -4.21 -25.03
CA CYS A 67 10.56 -4.88 -26.14
C CYS A 67 11.54 -5.72 -26.97
N ALA A 68 12.78 -5.24 -27.15
CA ALA A 68 13.83 -5.95 -27.89
C ALA A 68 14.61 -6.96 -27.04
N HIS A 69 14.51 -6.90 -25.71
CA HIS A 69 15.26 -7.74 -24.79
C HIS A 69 14.78 -9.19 -24.84
N GLU A 70 15.66 -10.13 -25.18
CA GLU A 70 15.32 -11.55 -25.44
C GLU A 70 14.53 -12.20 -24.30
N VAL A 71 14.95 -11.98 -23.05
CA VAL A 71 14.27 -12.55 -21.86
C VAL A 71 12.85 -12.02 -21.68
N PHE A 72 12.59 -10.75 -21.98
CA PHE A 72 11.30 -10.15 -21.65
C PHE A 72 10.34 -10.13 -22.83
N SER A 73 10.84 -9.79 -24.01
CA SER A 73 10.07 -9.65 -25.26
C SER A 73 8.72 -8.95 -24.98
N MET A 74 8.77 -7.84 -24.23
CA MET A 74 7.55 -7.13 -23.82
C MET A 74 6.91 -6.46 -25.02
N ARG A 75 5.63 -6.14 -24.89
CA ARG A 75 4.90 -5.39 -25.91
C ARG A 75 4.63 -3.98 -25.40
N PRO A 76 4.51 -2.98 -26.28
CA PRO A 76 4.19 -1.62 -25.87
C PRO A 76 2.94 -1.52 -24.96
N GLU A 77 1.94 -2.37 -25.17
CA GLU A 77 0.71 -2.44 -24.36
C GLU A 77 0.90 -2.93 -22.92
N ASP A 78 2.03 -3.59 -22.61
CA ASP A 78 2.35 -4.03 -21.25
C ASP A 78 2.67 -2.86 -20.32
N PHE A 79 3.05 -1.71 -20.90
CA PHE A 79 3.41 -0.49 -20.20
C PHE A 79 2.16 0.37 -19.94
N LYS A 80 1.94 0.68 -18.66
CA LYS A 80 0.90 1.61 -18.21
C LYS A 80 1.52 3.00 -18.10
N HIS A 81 0.96 3.97 -18.81
CA HIS A 81 1.48 5.33 -18.85
C HIS A 81 0.67 6.26 -17.95
N SER A 82 1.36 7.12 -17.21
CA SER A 82 0.75 8.19 -16.42
C SER A 82 1.66 9.41 -16.39
N PHE A 83 1.16 10.51 -15.84
CA PHE A 83 1.87 11.77 -15.77
C PHE A 83 1.90 12.28 -14.33
N HIS A 84 3.03 12.86 -13.93
CA HIS A 84 3.17 13.63 -12.71
C HIS A 84 3.32 15.10 -13.09
N PRO A 85 2.42 16.00 -12.68
CA PRO A 85 2.37 17.36 -13.23
C PRO A 85 3.34 18.36 -12.57
N TYR A 86 4.23 17.90 -11.70
CA TYR A 86 5.16 18.75 -10.95
C TYR A 86 6.60 18.55 -11.43
N GLU A 87 7.44 19.58 -11.26
CA GLU A 87 8.84 19.54 -11.68
C GLU A 87 9.66 18.57 -10.84
N GLU A 88 9.35 18.47 -9.54
CA GLU A 88 9.94 17.48 -8.67
C GLU A 88 9.57 16.05 -9.12
N PRO A 89 10.52 15.11 -9.06
CA PRO A 89 10.23 13.74 -9.47
C PRO A 89 9.27 13.06 -8.47
N PRO A 90 8.39 12.14 -8.95
CA PRO A 90 7.50 11.38 -8.08
C PRO A 90 8.26 10.34 -7.21
N PHE A 91 9.55 10.17 -7.45
CA PHE A 91 10.46 9.31 -6.70
C PHE A 91 11.70 10.10 -6.27
N VAL A 92 12.23 9.79 -5.09
CA VAL A 92 13.46 10.40 -4.57
C VAL A 92 14.69 10.11 -5.43
N GLY A 93 14.68 8.95 -6.09
CA GLY A 93 15.79 8.47 -6.90
C GLY A 93 15.47 7.10 -7.46
N LEU A 94 16.49 6.46 -8.03
CA LEU A 94 16.40 5.10 -8.55
C LEU A 94 16.72 4.08 -7.45
N ILE A 95 15.80 3.14 -7.22
CA ILE A 95 15.98 2.03 -6.29
C ILE A 95 15.75 0.72 -7.03
N ILE A 96 16.82 -0.08 -7.20
CA ILE A 96 16.72 -1.42 -7.77
C ILE A 96 17.04 -2.47 -6.71
N LYS A 97 16.11 -3.39 -6.47
CA LYS A 97 16.27 -4.46 -5.48
C LYS A 97 16.13 -5.83 -6.13
N HIS A 98 17.08 -6.72 -5.81
CA HIS A 98 16.88 -8.15 -5.97
C HIS A 98 16.05 -8.64 -4.77
N VAL A 99 14.95 -9.30 -5.06
CA VAL A 99 13.96 -9.77 -4.09
C VAL A 99 13.61 -11.22 -4.38
N LYS A 100 13.06 -11.91 -3.38
CA LYS A 100 12.60 -13.30 -3.54
C LYS A 100 11.36 -13.41 -4.45
N GLU A 101 10.55 -12.36 -4.49
CA GLU A 101 9.32 -12.28 -5.29
C GLU A 101 9.12 -10.83 -5.72
N ILE A 102 8.77 -10.61 -6.99
CA ILE A 102 8.48 -9.26 -7.53
C ILE A 102 7.16 -8.69 -7.00
N VAL A 103 6.33 -9.57 -6.45
CA VAL A 103 5.22 -9.25 -5.53
C VAL A 103 5.19 -10.31 -4.43
N SER A 104 5.44 -9.89 -3.19
CA SER A 104 5.65 -10.84 -2.10
C SER A 104 4.34 -11.47 -1.64
N THR A 105 4.30 -12.81 -1.70
CA THR A 105 3.24 -13.65 -1.13
C THR A 105 3.68 -14.29 0.18
N GLY A 106 4.95 -14.14 0.55
CA GLY A 106 5.55 -14.86 1.67
C GLY A 106 6.02 -16.27 1.27
N GLY A 107 6.23 -16.50 -0.03
CA GLY A 107 6.56 -17.82 -0.58
C GLY A 107 5.39 -18.81 -0.57
N ILE A 108 4.15 -18.31 -0.47
CA ILE A 108 2.93 -19.13 -0.44
C ILE A 108 2.53 -19.58 -1.85
N VAL A 109 2.72 -18.72 -2.84
CA VAL A 109 2.25 -18.95 -4.21
C VAL A 109 3.42 -18.93 -5.18
N ALA A 110 3.48 -19.98 -6.00
CA ALA A 110 4.46 -20.12 -7.05
C ALA A 110 4.29 -19.03 -8.13
N ARG A 111 5.33 -18.84 -8.94
CA ARG A 111 5.29 -18.00 -10.13
C ARG A 111 4.12 -18.41 -11.03
N PRO A 112 3.33 -17.46 -11.56
CA PRO A 112 2.32 -17.76 -12.55
C PRO A 112 2.86 -18.43 -13.81
N ASP A 113 2.14 -19.44 -14.31
CA ASP A 113 2.38 -19.96 -15.65
C ASP A 113 1.91 -18.92 -16.68
N MET A 114 2.84 -18.48 -17.53
CA MET A 114 2.63 -17.46 -18.55
C MET A 114 2.53 -18.07 -19.97
N THR A 115 2.49 -19.40 -20.09
CA THR A 115 2.40 -20.09 -21.39
C THR A 115 0.97 -20.18 -21.93
N ALA A 116 -0.02 -20.22 -21.03
CA ALA A 116 -1.45 -20.19 -21.36
C ALA A 116 -1.88 -18.83 -21.94
N SER A 117 -2.94 -18.82 -22.76
CA SER A 117 -3.49 -17.59 -23.34
C SER A 117 -4.07 -16.66 -22.27
N ASP A 118 -4.26 -15.39 -22.61
CA ASP A 118 -4.88 -14.44 -21.69
C ASP A 118 -6.31 -14.87 -21.33
N GLU A 119 -7.06 -15.44 -22.27
CA GLU A 119 -8.41 -15.95 -22.04
C GLU A 119 -8.41 -17.14 -21.07
N GLU A 120 -7.51 -18.11 -21.25
CA GLU A 120 -7.36 -19.27 -20.37
C GLU A 120 -6.96 -18.87 -18.94
N ARG A 121 -6.17 -17.80 -18.82
CA ARG A 121 -5.75 -17.23 -17.53
C ARG A 121 -6.87 -16.40 -16.90
N GLY A 122 -7.92 -16.05 -17.65
CA GLY A 122 -9.11 -15.36 -17.18
C GLY A 122 -9.02 -13.84 -17.27
N TYR A 123 -8.15 -13.28 -18.12
CA TYR A 123 -8.10 -11.84 -18.31
C TYR A 123 -9.38 -11.32 -18.97
N LEU A 124 -9.84 -10.19 -18.46
CA LEU A 124 -10.86 -9.37 -19.09
C LEU A 124 -10.24 -8.04 -19.49
N THR A 125 -10.43 -7.61 -20.73
CA THR A 125 -10.13 -6.23 -21.15
C THR A 125 -10.94 -5.24 -20.31
N PRO A 126 -10.57 -3.94 -20.24
CA PRO A 126 -11.37 -2.94 -19.54
C PRO A 126 -12.86 -2.97 -19.92
N GLN A 127 -13.18 -3.15 -21.21
CA GLN A 127 -14.55 -3.21 -21.71
C GLN A 127 -15.29 -4.48 -21.27
N GLN A 128 -14.63 -5.65 -21.36
CA GLN A 128 -15.20 -6.90 -20.88
C GLN A 128 -15.42 -6.88 -19.37
N PHE A 129 -14.47 -6.32 -18.62
CA PHE A 129 -14.59 -6.16 -17.18
C PHE A 129 -15.71 -5.20 -16.80
N HIS A 130 -15.88 -4.09 -17.54
CA HIS A 130 -16.98 -3.15 -17.33
C HIS A 130 -18.36 -3.82 -17.53
N GLU A 131 -18.52 -4.63 -18.58
CA GLU A 131 -19.76 -5.39 -18.77
C GLU A 131 -19.95 -6.45 -17.68
N ALA A 132 -18.88 -7.14 -17.26
CA ALA A 132 -18.95 -8.07 -16.13
C ALA A 132 -19.36 -7.36 -14.83
N MET A 133 -18.85 -6.15 -14.57
CA MET A 133 -19.25 -5.31 -13.44
C MET A 133 -20.72 -4.89 -13.52
N ARG A 134 -21.22 -4.56 -14.71
CA ARG A 134 -22.64 -4.25 -14.91
C ARG A 134 -23.54 -5.41 -14.46
N GLN A 135 -23.15 -6.65 -14.75
CA GLN A 135 -23.86 -7.83 -14.29
C GLN A 135 -23.67 -8.04 -12.78
N ALA A 136 -22.45 -7.90 -12.26
CA ALA A 136 -22.13 -8.04 -10.84
C ALA A 136 -22.91 -7.07 -9.94
N VAL A 137 -23.18 -5.85 -10.42
CA VAL A 137 -23.98 -4.85 -9.69
C VAL A 137 -25.45 -5.28 -9.57
N LYS A 138 -25.96 -6.06 -10.53
CA LYS A 138 -27.34 -6.58 -10.52
C LYS A 138 -27.46 -7.91 -9.78
N ASP A 139 -26.47 -8.79 -9.93
CA ASP A 139 -26.44 -10.12 -9.31
C ASP A 139 -25.32 -10.21 -8.26
N LYS A 140 -25.65 -9.78 -7.04
CA LYS A 140 -24.73 -9.78 -5.88
C LYS A 140 -24.51 -11.17 -5.28
N GLU A 141 -25.35 -12.13 -5.62
CA GLU A 141 -25.25 -13.49 -5.07
C GLU A 141 -24.38 -14.37 -5.96
N GLY A 142 -24.49 -14.26 -7.28
CA GLY A 142 -23.73 -15.05 -8.26
C GLY A 142 -22.35 -14.49 -8.62
N THR A 143 -22.04 -13.24 -8.29
CA THR A 143 -20.71 -12.64 -8.56
C THR A 143 -20.05 -12.06 -7.32
N VAL A 144 -18.78 -12.43 -7.10
CA VAL A 144 -17.91 -11.86 -6.06
C VAL A 144 -16.88 -10.95 -6.73
N VAL A 145 -16.90 -9.67 -6.38
CA VAL A 145 -15.88 -8.71 -6.82
C VAL A 145 -14.83 -8.58 -5.72
N LEU A 146 -13.58 -8.95 -5.97
CA LEU A 146 -12.49 -8.91 -5.00
C LEU A 146 -11.52 -7.79 -5.30
N ASP A 147 -11.30 -6.92 -4.31
CA ASP A 147 -10.13 -6.04 -4.30
C ASP A 147 -8.93 -6.85 -3.83
N VAL A 148 -7.89 -6.97 -4.66
CA VAL A 148 -6.65 -7.71 -4.33
C VAL A 148 -5.62 -6.77 -3.69
N ARG A 149 -6.03 -5.56 -3.28
CA ARG A 149 -5.16 -4.55 -2.71
C ARG A 149 -5.20 -4.53 -1.18
N ALA A 150 -4.29 -3.77 -0.57
CA ALA A 150 -4.33 -3.55 0.87
C ALA A 150 -5.53 -2.68 1.26
N HIS A 151 -5.98 -2.81 2.51
CA HIS A 151 -7.14 -2.08 3.05
C HIS A 151 -7.06 -0.57 2.78
N LYS A 152 -5.90 0.06 3.00
CA LYS A 152 -5.70 1.49 2.75
C LYS A 152 -5.94 1.91 1.30
N GLU A 153 -5.68 1.03 0.34
CA GLU A 153 -5.91 1.29 -1.08
C GLU A 153 -7.40 1.20 -1.42
N PHE A 154 -8.14 0.30 -0.76
CA PHE A 154 -9.59 0.17 -0.86
C PHE A 154 -10.30 1.40 -0.29
N LEU A 155 -9.85 1.92 0.86
CA LEU A 155 -10.49 3.04 1.55
C LEU A 155 -10.66 4.29 0.69
N VAL A 156 -9.76 4.54 -0.25
CA VAL A 156 -9.73 5.77 -1.07
C VAL A 156 -10.32 5.60 -2.46
N GLY A 157 -10.52 4.36 -2.91
CA GLY A 157 -11.21 4.06 -4.14
C GLY A 157 -11.30 2.57 -4.39
N HIS A 158 -12.42 2.10 -4.93
CA HIS A 158 -12.69 0.68 -5.16
C HIS A 158 -13.82 0.52 -6.18
N PHE A 159 -13.96 -0.67 -6.77
CA PHE A 159 -15.11 -0.97 -7.62
C PHE A 159 -16.38 -1.13 -6.77
N GLU A 160 -17.53 -0.79 -7.34
CA GLU A 160 -18.82 -1.01 -6.69
C GLU A 160 -19.01 -2.47 -6.26
N ASN A 161 -19.56 -2.68 -5.06
CA ASN A 161 -19.75 -4.00 -4.44
C ASN A 161 -18.45 -4.82 -4.23
N ALA A 162 -17.26 -4.23 -4.41
CA ALA A 162 -16.02 -4.92 -4.14
C ALA A 162 -15.88 -5.27 -2.66
N VAL A 163 -15.39 -6.49 -2.41
CA VAL A 163 -15.06 -6.99 -1.09
C VAL A 163 -13.70 -6.45 -0.69
N ASP A 164 -13.68 -5.68 0.39
CA ASP A 164 -12.46 -5.25 1.07
C ASP A 164 -11.83 -6.44 1.81
N PRO A 165 -10.59 -6.83 1.49
CA PRO A 165 -9.93 -7.93 2.17
C PRO A 165 -9.54 -7.58 3.61
N LYS A 166 -9.51 -6.29 3.97
CA LYS A 166 -9.05 -5.78 5.28
C LYS A 166 -7.66 -6.27 5.66
N VAL A 167 -6.81 -6.54 4.67
CA VAL A 167 -5.42 -6.95 4.88
C VAL A 167 -4.47 -5.77 4.82
N LYS A 168 -3.39 -5.82 5.59
CA LYS A 168 -2.37 -4.76 5.60
C LYS A 168 -1.38 -4.91 4.44
N ASN A 169 -1.08 -6.15 4.07
CA ASN A 169 -0.12 -6.49 3.02
C ASN A 169 -0.62 -7.66 2.17
N PHE A 170 0.01 -7.86 1.01
CA PHE A 170 -0.43 -8.87 0.06
C PHE A 170 -0.16 -10.31 0.54
N SER A 171 0.86 -10.56 1.37
CA SER A 171 1.08 -11.89 1.95
C SER A 171 -0.06 -12.34 2.87
N GLU A 172 -0.72 -11.42 3.57
CA GLU A 172 -1.92 -11.72 4.38
C GLU A 172 -3.16 -12.03 3.53
N TYR A 173 -3.16 -11.67 2.24
CA TYR A 173 -4.30 -11.88 1.34
C TYR A 173 -4.67 -13.36 1.18
N TYR A 174 -3.68 -14.25 1.23
CA TYR A 174 -3.94 -15.68 1.07
C TYR A 174 -4.66 -16.29 2.27
N ALA A 175 -4.38 -15.81 3.49
CA ALA A 175 -5.16 -16.20 4.66
C ALA A 175 -6.61 -15.72 4.54
N PHE A 176 -6.83 -14.52 3.99
CA PHE A 176 -8.17 -14.02 3.66
C PHE A 176 -8.87 -14.93 2.63
N LEU A 177 -8.20 -15.30 1.54
CA LEU A 177 -8.78 -16.17 0.51
C LEU A 177 -9.10 -17.56 1.04
N GLN A 178 -8.17 -18.19 1.78
CA GLN A 178 -8.33 -19.55 2.32
C GLN A 178 -9.61 -19.70 3.15
N ASN A 179 -9.94 -18.70 3.96
CA ASN A 179 -11.14 -18.70 4.80
C ASN A 179 -12.44 -18.48 4.01
N ARG A 180 -12.36 -18.20 2.70
CA ARG A 180 -13.50 -17.82 1.85
C ARG A 180 -13.61 -18.58 0.54
N VAL A 181 -12.69 -19.51 0.26
CA VAL A 181 -12.68 -20.31 -0.98
C VAL A 181 -14.05 -20.94 -1.23
N ASP A 182 -14.65 -21.55 -0.21
CA ASP A 182 -15.92 -22.26 -0.34
C ASP A 182 -17.07 -21.34 -0.75
N GLU A 183 -17.06 -20.07 -0.33
CA GLU A 183 -18.07 -19.08 -0.71
C GLU A 183 -17.99 -18.71 -2.21
N MET A 184 -16.88 -19.03 -2.87
CA MET A 184 -16.58 -18.62 -4.24
C MET A 184 -16.64 -19.76 -5.26
N LYS A 185 -16.69 -21.03 -4.83
CA LYS A 185 -16.61 -22.20 -5.72
C LYS A 185 -17.66 -22.21 -6.84
N ASP A 186 -18.88 -21.81 -6.51
CA ASP A 186 -20.03 -21.80 -7.43
C ASP A 186 -20.37 -20.40 -7.96
N LYS A 187 -19.44 -19.45 -7.82
CA LYS A 187 -19.66 -18.04 -8.18
C LYS A 187 -18.64 -17.58 -9.21
N LYS A 188 -19.03 -16.57 -9.97
CA LYS A 188 -18.10 -15.80 -10.77
C LYS A 188 -17.26 -14.91 -9.87
N VAL A 189 -15.93 -14.95 -10.00
CA VAL A 189 -15.01 -14.11 -9.24
C VAL A 189 -14.38 -13.09 -10.18
N LEU A 190 -14.61 -11.80 -9.92
CA LEU A 190 -13.98 -10.68 -10.63
C LEU A 190 -12.93 -10.05 -9.73
N MET A 191 -11.68 -10.01 -10.16
CA MET A 191 -10.59 -9.46 -9.36
C MET A 191 -9.90 -8.28 -10.03
N TYR A 192 -9.39 -7.38 -9.21
CA TYR A 192 -8.59 -6.25 -9.70
C TYR A 192 -7.54 -5.83 -8.67
N CYS A 193 -6.51 -5.16 -9.18
CA CYS A 193 -5.58 -4.37 -8.38
C CYS A 193 -5.10 -3.19 -9.21
N THR A 194 -4.13 -2.42 -8.72
CA THR A 194 -3.63 -1.19 -9.38
C THR A 194 -3.19 -1.44 -10.82
N GLY A 195 -2.31 -2.42 -11.06
CA GLY A 195 -1.69 -2.66 -12.37
C GLY A 195 -1.76 -4.10 -12.89
N GLY A 196 -2.38 -5.02 -12.15
CA GLY A 196 -2.59 -6.43 -12.54
C GLY A 196 -1.73 -7.46 -11.81
N ILE A 197 -0.49 -7.13 -11.42
CA ILE A 197 0.50 -8.10 -10.92
C ILE A 197 0.05 -8.99 -9.74
N ARG A 198 -0.76 -8.45 -8.82
CA ARG A 198 -1.29 -9.20 -7.67
C ARG A 198 -2.38 -10.19 -8.09
N CYS A 199 -3.19 -9.82 -9.08
CA CYS A 199 -4.25 -10.69 -9.59
C CYS A 199 -3.69 -11.96 -10.22
N GLU A 200 -2.49 -11.89 -10.82
CA GLU A 200 -1.80 -13.05 -11.41
C GLU A 200 -1.59 -14.18 -10.41
N LYS A 201 -1.09 -13.86 -9.21
CA LYS A 201 -0.87 -14.85 -8.16
C LYS A 201 -2.17 -15.21 -7.44
N ALA A 202 -3.07 -14.25 -7.25
CA ALA A 202 -4.36 -14.52 -6.60
C ALA A 202 -5.24 -15.46 -7.43
N SER A 203 -5.28 -15.30 -8.76
CA SER A 203 -6.08 -16.15 -9.66
C SER A 203 -5.58 -17.58 -9.68
N ASN A 204 -4.27 -17.76 -9.80
CA ASN A 204 -3.66 -19.09 -9.76
C ASN A 204 -3.90 -19.78 -8.42
N PHE A 205 -3.81 -19.04 -7.31
CA PHE A 205 -4.15 -19.57 -6.00
C PHE A 205 -5.60 -20.05 -5.96
N LEU A 206 -6.57 -19.21 -6.32
CA LEU A 206 -8.00 -19.57 -6.30
C LEU A 206 -8.31 -20.78 -7.19
N ARG A 207 -7.76 -20.82 -8.41
CA ARG A 207 -7.90 -21.98 -9.31
C ARG A 207 -7.33 -23.25 -8.68
N SER A 208 -6.17 -23.18 -8.03
CA SER A 208 -5.59 -24.33 -7.31
C SER A 208 -6.44 -24.82 -6.13
N GLN A 209 -7.30 -23.95 -5.58
CA GLN A 209 -8.23 -24.28 -4.50
C GLN A 209 -9.62 -24.72 -5.02
N GLY A 210 -9.77 -24.87 -6.34
CA GLY A 210 -11.00 -25.38 -6.98
C GLY A 210 -12.04 -24.31 -7.34
N VAL A 211 -11.68 -23.03 -7.35
CA VAL A 211 -12.55 -21.96 -7.88
C VAL A 211 -12.33 -21.84 -9.39
N ASN A 212 -13.36 -22.15 -10.17
CA ASN A 212 -13.21 -22.33 -11.62
C ASN A 212 -13.48 -21.04 -12.43
N ASP A 213 -14.50 -20.26 -12.07
CA ASP A 213 -14.91 -19.05 -12.80
C ASP A 213 -14.19 -17.79 -12.26
N VAL A 214 -12.86 -17.78 -12.39
CA VAL A 214 -12.00 -16.68 -11.92
C VAL A 214 -11.60 -15.79 -13.09
N HIS A 215 -11.83 -14.49 -12.95
CA HIS A 215 -11.49 -13.48 -13.93
C HIS A 215 -10.83 -12.27 -13.31
N HIS A 216 -9.97 -11.58 -14.06
CA HIS A 216 -9.32 -10.37 -13.57
C HIS A 216 -9.08 -9.32 -14.64
N LEU A 217 -9.09 -8.06 -14.18
CA LEU A 217 -8.93 -6.89 -15.03
C LEU A 217 -7.52 -6.79 -15.62
N LYS A 218 -7.41 -6.93 -16.94
CA LYS A 218 -6.16 -6.77 -17.69
C LYS A 218 -5.64 -5.34 -17.58
N GLY A 219 -4.41 -5.21 -17.10
CA GLY A 219 -3.77 -3.91 -16.84
C GLY A 219 -4.26 -3.19 -15.58
N GLY A 220 -5.16 -3.79 -14.79
CA GLY A 220 -5.64 -3.26 -13.51
C GLY A 220 -6.46 -1.97 -13.63
N ILE A 221 -6.70 -1.35 -12.48
CA ILE A 221 -7.43 -0.07 -12.35
C ILE A 221 -6.85 0.99 -13.30
N HIS A 222 -5.53 0.97 -13.49
CA HIS A 222 -4.85 1.90 -14.39
C HIS A 222 -5.42 1.88 -15.81
N LYS A 223 -5.44 0.71 -16.48
CA LYS A 223 -5.99 0.59 -17.84
C LYS A 223 -7.51 0.80 -17.87
N TYR A 224 -8.21 0.48 -16.79
CA TYR A 224 -9.63 0.73 -16.70
C TYR A 224 -9.97 2.22 -16.65
N LEU A 225 -9.24 3.03 -15.86
CA LEU A 225 -9.44 4.48 -15.81
C LEU A 225 -8.94 5.20 -17.07
N GLU A 226 -8.00 4.63 -17.83
CA GLU A 226 -7.67 5.08 -19.18
C GLU A 226 -8.87 4.92 -20.14
N ALA A 227 -9.59 3.79 -20.05
CA ALA A 227 -10.74 3.50 -20.90
C ALA A 227 -12.04 4.19 -20.44
N TYR A 228 -12.22 4.37 -19.13
CA TYR A 228 -13.40 4.96 -18.49
C TYR A 228 -12.97 6.16 -17.64
N GLN A 229 -12.76 7.30 -18.30
CA GLN A 229 -12.24 8.50 -17.65
C GLN A 229 -13.19 9.10 -16.61
N ASP A 230 -14.49 8.83 -16.73
CA ASP A 230 -15.54 9.14 -15.76
C ASP A 230 -15.56 8.18 -14.56
N GLY A 231 -14.64 7.22 -14.52
CA GLY A 231 -14.52 6.20 -13.48
C GLY A 231 -15.39 4.97 -13.70
N GLY A 232 -16.43 5.01 -14.54
CA GLY A 232 -17.38 3.90 -14.70
C GLY A 232 -17.85 3.33 -13.35
N TYR A 233 -17.62 2.02 -13.11
CA TYR A 233 -17.89 1.35 -11.83
C TYR A 233 -16.79 1.48 -10.75
N PHE A 234 -15.66 2.11 -11.06
CA PHE A 234 -14.63 2.41 -10.07
C PHE A 234 -14.94 3.76 -9.42
N ARG A 235 -15.09 3.77 -8.10
CA ARG A 235 -15.42 4.95 -7.30
C ARG A 235 -14.19 5.45 -6.57
N GLY A 236 -14.04 6.76 -6.45
CA GLY A 236 -12.91 7.39 -5.77
C GLY A 236 -11.60 7.37 -6.57
N LYS A 237 -10.47 7.25 -5.88
CA LYS A 237 -9.12 7.40 -6.46
C LYS A 237 -8.28 6.12 -6.32
N ASN A 238 -7.47 5.84 -7.33
CA ASN A 238 -6.54 4.72 -7.35
C ASN A 238 -5.25 5.06 -6.58
N PHE A 239 -4.96 4.33 -5.51
CA PHE A 239 -3.72 4.49 -4.75
C PHE A 239 -2.49 4.02 -5.55
N VAL A 240 -1.41 4.82 -5.53
CA VAL A 240 -0.12 4.53 -6.16
C VAL A 240 1.05 4.70 -5.18
N PHE A 241 2.13 3.95 -5.41
CA PHE A 241 3.25 3.79 -4.46
C PHE A 241 4.40 4.78 -4.71
N ASP A 242 4.06 6.04 -4.95
CA ASP A 242 4.98 7.15 -5.23
C ASP A 242 4.38 8.48 -4.73
N LYS A 243 5.10 9.61 -4.89
CA LYS A 243 4.68 10.92 -4.33
C LYS A 243 3.32 11.42 -4.84
N ARG A 244 2.76 10.84 -5.92
CA ARG A 244 1.40 11.18 -6.38
C ARG A 244 0.33 10.68 -5.41
N VAL A 245 0.59 9.57 -4.71
CA VAL A 245 -0.28 8.90 -3.72
C VAL A 245 -1.59 8.36 -4.29
N LEU A 246 -2.34 9.18 -5.03
CA LEU A 246 -3.66 8.92 -5.56
C LEU A 246 -3.73 9.39 -7.02
N MET A 247 -4.40 8.61 -7.87
CA MET A 247 -4.70 8.98 -9.26
C MET A 247 -6.18 8.73 -9.53
N GLY A 248 -6.89 9.73 -10.04
CA GLY A 248 -8.29 9.60 -10.47
C GLY A 248 -8.40 9.35 -11.98
N GLY A 249 -9.60 8.98 -12.43
CA GLY A 249 -9.96 9.13 -13.84
C GLY A 249 -9.97 10.61 -14.21
N ALA A 250 -9.61 10.95 -15.45
CA ALA A 250 -9.46 12.35 -15.87
C ALA A 250 -10.73 13.20 -15.69
N GLN A 251 -11.90 12.57 -15.61
CA GLN A 251 -13.21 13.21 -15.45
C GLN A 251 -13.90 12.89 -14.10
N ASN A 252 -13.29 12.05 -13.25
CA ASN A 252 -13.83 11.70 -11.93
C ASN A 252 -12.78 11.88 -10.80
N THR A 253 -12.18 13.07 -10.72
CA THR A 253 -11.13 13.37 -9.74
C THR A 253 -11.66 13.78 -8.37
N ASN A 254 -12.95 14.08 -8.25
CA ASN A 254 -13.52 14.75 -7.08
C ASN A 254 -14.43 13.84 -6.22
N GLU A 255 -14.71 12.61 -6.66
CA GLU A 255 -15.48 11.68 -5.85
C GLU A 255 -14.65 11.21 -4.64
N ILE A 256 -15.16 11.48 -3.43
CA ILE A 256 -14.54 11.06 -2.17
C ILE A 256 -15.38 9.93 -1.57
N VAL A 257 -14.88 8.70 -1.69
CA VAL A 257 -15.47 7.53 -1.03
C VAL A 257 -14.87 7.26 0.34
N GLY A 258 -13.67 7.77 0.59
CA GLY A 258 -12.95 7.61 1.84
C GLY A 258 -13.61 8.36 2.99
N LYS A 259 -13.38 7.86 4.20
CA LYS A 259 -13.89 8.44 5.43
C LYS A 259 -12.78 8.53 6.46
N CYS A 260 -12.78 9.63 7.21
CA CYS A 260 -11.93 9.78 8.38
C CYS A 260 -12.24 8.65 9.39
N ILE A 261 -11.22 7.91 9.82
CA ILE A 261 -11.40 6.80 10.74
C ILE A 261 -12.02 7.22 12.09
N GLU A 262 -11.80 8.47 12.52
CA GLU A 262 -12.28 8.97 13.82
C GLU A 262 -13.69 9.59 13.72
N CYS A 263 -13.91 10.56 12.83
CA CYS A 263 -15.19 11.29 12.76
C CYS A 263 -16.12 10.87 11.61
N GLN A 264 -15.68 9.96 10.74
CA GLN A 264 -16.43 9.45 9.59
C GLN A 264 -16.78 10.49 8.50
N SER A 265 -16.28 11.73 8.60
CA SER A 265 -16.41 12.73 7.53
C SER A 265 -15.72 12.24 6.26
N GLN A 266 -16.22 12.65 5.10
CA GLN A 266 -15.56 12.38 3.82
C GLN A 266 -14.11 12.87 3.85
N TYR A 267 -13.18 11.98 3.52
CA TYR A 267 -11.74 12.26 3.49
C TYR A 267 -11.00 11.16 2.73
N ASP A 268 -10.12 11.49 1.80
CA ASP A 268 -9.38 10.52 0.98
C ASP A 268 -7.88 10.79 0.87
N GLU A 269 -7.34 11.79 1.57
CA GLU A 269 -5.92 12.13 1.49
C GLU A 269 -5.07 11.36 2.49
N PHE A 270 -3.94 10.80 2.02
CA PHE A 270 -2.89 10.27 2.88
C PHE A 270 -1.72 11.24 2.98
N SER A 271 -1.02 11.19 4.11
CA SER A 271 0.20 11.96 4.35
C SER A 271 1.20 11.13 5.15
N GLY A 272 2.49 11.34 4.92
CA GLY A 272 3.57 10.74 5.72
C GLY A 272 3.54 11.08 7.21
N ARG A 273 2.74 12.07 7.64
CA ARG A 273 2.49 12.37 9.07
C ARG A 273 1.43 11.47 9.68
N LYS A 274 0.44 11.09 8.88
CA LYS A 274 -0.78 10.38 9.29
C LYS A 274 -0.55 8.89 9.24
N VAL A 275 0.37 8.42 10.06
CA VAL A 275 0.73 7.02 10.19
C VAL A 275 0.29 6.48 11.55
N CYS A 276 0.14 5.17 11.69
CA CYS A 276 -0.32 4.55 12.92
C CYS A 276 0.74 4.64 14.03
N THR A 277 0.33 4.98 15.26
CA THR A 277 1.16 5.03 16.47
C THR A 277 1.89 3.73 16.78
N VAL A 278 1.29 2.60 16.43
CA VAL A 278 1.84 1.28 16.75
C VAL A 278 2.66 0.74 15.59
N CYS A 279 2.05 0.65 14.41
CA CYS A 279 2.61 -0.13 13.29
C CYS A 279 3.05 0.70 12.09
N ARG A 280 2.95 2.04 12.20
CA ARG A 280 3.41 3.01 11.20
C ARG A 280 2.74 2.90 9.83
N ASP A 281 1.65 2.15 9.69
CA ASP A 281 0.88 2.13 8.44
C ASP A 281 0.11 3.42 8.23
N LEU A 282 -0.24 3.74 6.98
CA LEU A 282 -1.03 4.92 6.67
C LEU A 282 -2.42 4.85 7.28
N VAL A 283 -2.87 5.97 7.86
CA VAL A 283 -4.17 6.11 8.50
C VAL A 283 -4.94 7.20 7.77
N LEU A 284 -6.15 6.86 7.33
CA LEU A 284 -7.03 7.81 6.67
C LEU A 284 -7.78 8.63 7.74
N VAL A 285 -7.28 9.83 8.02
CA VAL A 285 -7.76 10.69 9.11
C VAL A 285 -7.71 12.15 8.70
N CYS A 286 -8.81 12.89 8.90
CA CYS A 286 -8.87 14.30 8.55
C CYS A 286 -7.95 15.15 9.43
N ASP A 287 -7.58 16.34 8.97
CA ASP A 287 -6.67 17.22 9.72
C ASP A 287 -7.23 17.58 11.09
N SER A 288 -8.52 17.91 11.18
CA SER A 288 -9.16 18.24 12.46
C SER A 288 -8.98 17.13 13.50
N CYS A 289 -9.26 15.87 13.15
CA CYS A 289 -9.05 14.74 14.06
C CYS A 289 -7.57 14.49 14.35
N TYR A 290 -6.70 14.58 13.34
CA TYR A 290 -5.25 14.42 13.54
C TYR A 290 -4.70 15.41 14.57
N TYR A 291 -5.05 16.70 14.45
CA TYR A 291 -4.61 17.74 15.38
C TYR A 291 -5.30 17.62 16.75
N SER A 292 -6.60 17.27 16.79
CA SER A 292 -7.34 17.05 18.05
C SER A 292 -6.78 15.87 18.86
N HIS A 293 -6.16 14.89 18.20
CA HIS A 293 -5.46 13.78 18.84
C HIS A 293 -3.95 14.01 18.98
N HIS A 294 -3.47 15.25 18.87
CA HIS A 294 -2.05 15.62 19.01
C HIS A 294 -1.10 14.78 18.13
N GLY A 295 -1.54 14.45 16.91
CA GLY A 295 -0.79 13.64 15.95
C GLY A 295 -0.75 12.14 16.25
N GLU A 296 -1.47 11.66 17.26
CA GLU A 296 -1.57 10.25 17.58
C GLU A 296 -2.82 9.61 16.98
N VAL A 297 -2.61 8.83 15.92
CA VAL A 297 -3.69 8.17 15.19
C VAL A 297 -3.41 6.67 15.04
N TYR A 298 -4.46 5.87 14.92
CA TYR A 298 -4.38 4.41 14.97
C TYR A 298 -5.07 3.83 13.73
N CYS A 299 -4.42 2.90 13.03
CA CYS A 299 -5.10 2.17 11.95
C CYS A 299 -6.18 1.25 12.53
N THR A 300 -7.03 0.70 11.67
CA THR A 300 -8.12 -0.21 12.02
C THR A 300 -7.67 -1.33 12.97
N ASP A 301 -6.52 -1.94 12.69
CA ASP A 301 -5.98 -3.04 13.51
C ASP A 301 -5.53 -2.64 14.91
N HIS A 302 -5.31 -1.35 15.17
CA HIS A 302 -4.76 -0.83 16.43
C HIS A 302 -5.74 0.09 17.17
N GLN A 303 -6.99 0.18 16.74
CA GLN A 303 -8.03 0.94 17.45
C GLN A 303 -8.22 0.42 18.89
N TYR A 304 -8.03 -0.88 19.13
CA TYR A 304 -8.17 -1.51 20.46
C TYR A 304 -7.16 -1.01 21.51
N VAL A 305 -6.02 -0.45 21.10
CA VAL A 305 -4.98 0.07 22.02
C VAL A 305 -4.92 1.60 22.08
N LYS A 306 -5.82 2.31 21.38
CA LYS A 306 -5.73 3.77 21.24
C LYS A 306 -5.78 4.55 22.55
N HIS A 307 -6.39 3.95 23.56
CA HIS A 307 -6.59 4.51 24.89
C HIS A 307 -5.40 4.28 25.83
N CYS A 308 -4.40 3.46 25.46
CA CYS A 308 -3.29 3.11 26.37
C CYS A 308 -1.91 3.02 25.70
N TYR A 309 -1.84 2.99 24.37
CA TYR A 309 -0.58 2.98 23.63
C TYR A 309 -0.25 4.37 23.09
N LYS A 310 0.69 5.08 23.73
CA LYS A 310 1.03 6.47 23.41
C LYS A 310 2.50 6.62 23.03
N THR A 311 2.80 7.44 22.03
CA THR A 311 4.19 7.78 21.68
C THR A 311 4.76 8.84 22.61
N PHE A 312 4.00 9.91 22.86
CA PHE A 312 4.51 11.07 23.59
C PHE A 312 4.19 10.99 25.08
N LEU A 313 4.77 10.00 25.76
CA LEU A 313 4.55 9.74 27.19
C LEU A 313 4.96 10.90 28.10
N GLN A 314 5.78 11.83 27.61
CA GLN A 314 6.12 13.04 28.36
C GLN A 314 4.93 13.95 28.64
N TYR A 315 3.86 13.85 27.83
CA TYR A 315 2.63 14.63 27.97
C TYR A 315 1.49 13.87 28.68
N VAL A 316 1.77 12.69 29.24
CA VAL A 316 0.79 11.87 29.95
C VAL A 316 1.06 11.97 31.46
N PRO A 317 0.08 12.37 32.28
CA PRO A 317 0.23 12.42 33.73
C PRO A 317 0.56 11.06 34.33
N ARG A 318 1.24 11.06 35.48
CA ARG A 318 1.63 9.83 36.19
C ARG A 318 0.45 8.87 36.46
N ALA A 319 -0.69 9.42 36.88
CA ALA A 319 -1.89 8.61 37.15
C ALA A 319 -2.38 7.89 35.88
N GLU A 320 -2.49 8.62 34.77
CA GLU A 320 -2.90 8.05 33.47
C GLU A 320 -1.87 7.05 32.92
N LEU A 321 -0.57 7.25 33.17
CA LEU A 321 0.47 6.26 32.82
C LEU A 321 0.28 4.92 33.56
N LEU A 322 -0.13 4.94 34.83
CA LEU A 322 -0.43 3.72 35.58
C LEU A 322 -1.67 3.01 35.02
N GLU A 323 -2.72 3.76 34.68
CA GLU A 323 -3.90 3.20 34.02
C GLU A 323 -3.56 2.59 32.65
N HIS A 324 -2.71 3.25 31.86
CA HIS A 324 -2.20 2.72 30.61
C HIS A 324 -1.40 1.44 30.80
N GLN A 325 -0.55 1.38 31.84
CA GLN A 325 0.23 0.20 32.17
C GLN A 325 -0.69 -0.99 32.47
N GLU A 326 -1.66 -0.82 33.37
CA GLU A 326 -2.61 -1.87 33.74
C GLU A 326 -3.41 -2.36 32.52
N ALA A 327 -3.90 -1.44 31.69
CA ALA A 327 -4.63 -1.78 30.47
C ALA A 327 -3.76 -2.60 29.48
N LEU A 328 -2.50 -2.21 29.29
CA LEU A 328 -1.57 -2.92 28.40
C LEU A 328 -1.15 -4.28 28.97
N GLU A 329 -1.00 -4.43 30.28
CA GLU A 329 -0.74 -5.72 30.94
C GLU A 329 -1.89 -6.69 30.72
N LYS A 330 -3.14 -6.22 30.87
CA LYS A 330 -4.34 -7.01 30.56
C LYS A 330 -4.37 -7.44 29.09
N ILE A 331 -4.16 -6.50 28.16
CA ILE A 331 -4.10 -6.79 26.72
C ILE A 331 -2.99 -7.81 26.42
N LEU A 332 -1.83 -7.71 27.06
CA LEU A 332 -0.74 -8.66 26.88
C LEU A 332 -1.12 -10.06 27.37
N ALA A 333 -1.82 -10.17 28.50
CA ALA A 333 -2.31 -11.44 29.02
C ALA A 333 -3.28 -12.10 28.02
N ASP A 334 -4.27 -11.35 27.53
CA ASP A 334 -5.23 -11.85 26.52
C ASP A 334 -4.50 -12.34 25.24
N LEU A 335 -3.50 -11.59 24.77
CA LEU A 335 -2.70 -11.95 23.59
C LEU A 335 -1.75 -13.14 23.80
N LEU A 336 -1.47 -13.52 25.05
CA LEU A 336 -0.66 -14.69 25.40
C LEU A 336 -1.51 -15.96 25.44
N GLU A 337 -2.79 -15.84 25.80
CA GLU A 337 -3.76 -16.94 25.79
C GLU A 337 -4.19 -17.29 24.35
N ASP A 338 -4.29 -16.28 23.48
CA ASP A 338 -4.60 -16.49 22.06
C ASP A 338 -3.40 -17.11 21.31
N LYS A 339 -3.51 -18.41 21.00
CA LYS A 339 -2.51 -19.17 20.23
C LYS A 339 -2.33 -18.66 18.79
N ALA A 340 -3.34 -17.99 18.22
CA ALA A 340 -3.27 -17.38 16.89
C ALA A 340 -2.68 -15.97 16.92
N SER A 341 -2.48 -15.38 18.10
CA SER A 341 -1.98 -14.02 18.23
C SER A 341 -0.55 -13.87 17.70
N SER A 342 -0.34 -12.79 16.95
CA SER A 342 0.94 -12.47 16.33
C SER A 342 2.02 -12.14 17.37
N LYS A 343 3.21 -12.75 17.20
CA LYS A 343 4.42 -12.42 17.98
C LYS A 343 4.74 -10.92 17.95
N ASN A 344 4.47 -10.25 16.82
CA ASN A 344 4.73 -8.83 16.67
C ASN A 344 3.78 -7.97 17.53
N LYS A 345 2.51 -8.35 17.67
CA LYS A 345 1.57 -7.65 18.56
C LYS A 345 2.07 -7.70 20.00
N ARG A 346 2.40 -8.89 20.50
CA ARG A 346 2.97 -9.07 21.85
C ARG A 346 4.26 -8.27 22.06
N ARG A 347 5.16 -8.25 21.07
CA ARG A 347 6.41 -7.45 21.13
C ARG A 347 6.10 -5.96 21.25
N SER A 348 5.17 -5.43 20.46
CA SER A 348 4.79 -4.02 20.53
C SER A 348 4.23 -3.63 21.90
N ILE A 349 3.34 -4.44 22.49
CA ILE A 349 2.78 -4.18 23.82
C ILE A 349 3.88 -4.16 24.89
N ARG A 350 4.78 -5.15 24.89
CA ARG A 350 5.93 -5.17 25.84
C ARG A 350 6.85 -3.96 25.69
N ASN A 351 7.15 -3.57 24.45
CA ASN A 351 7.96 -2.37 24.21
C ASN A 351 7.30 -1.12 24.80
N GLN A 352 5.98 -1.01 24.72
CA GLN A 352 5.24 0.10 25.29
C GLN A 352 5.25 0.08 26.83
N LEU A 353 5.04 -1.09 27.45
CA LEU A 353 5.14 -1.26 28.90
C LEU A 353 6.51 -0.84 29.44
N ASN A 354 7.59 -1.22 28.74
CA ASN A 354 8.95 -0.81 29.11
C ASN A 354 9.11 0.72 29.04
N LYS A 355 8.58 1.36 27.99
CA LYS A 355 8.62 2.83 27.85
C LYS A 355 7.83 3.54 28.96
N ILE A 356 6.67 3.02 29.33
CA ILE A 356 5.87 3.55 30.43
C ILE A 356 6.64 3.42 31.75
N SER A 357 7.24 2.26 32.01
CA SER A 357 8.05 2.01 33.22
C SER A 357 9.20 3.01 33.33
N SER A 358 10.00 3.18 32.26
CA SER A 358 11.08 4.18 32.24
C SER A 358 10.57 5.62 32.40
N ARG A 359 9.37 5.94 31.90
CA ARG A 359 8.77 7.26 32.09
C ARG A 359 8.34 7.48 33.53
N LEU A 360 7.75 6.48 34.19
CA LEU A 360 7.38 6.56 35.61
C LEU A 360 8.61 6.79 36.48
N GLU A 361 9.70 6.04 36.25
CA GLU A 361 10.98 6.24 36.93
C GLU A 361 11.53 7.66 36.74
N ALA A 362 11.43 8.21 35.53
CA ALA A 362 11.86 9.57 35.23
C ALA A 362 11.00 10.65 35.93
N ILE A 363 9.69 10.42 36.06
CA ILE A 363 8.80 11.32 36.82
C ILE A 363 9.14 11.27 38.31
N ASP A 364 9.38 10.07 38.85
CA ASP A 364 9.68 9.91 40.28
C ASP A 364 11.07 10.49 40.63
N SER A 365 11.99 10.53 39.66
CA SER A 365 13.34 11.12 39.82
C SER A 365 13.36 12.65 39.73
N ASP A 366 12.54 13.26 38.86
CA ASP A 366 12.45 14.72 38.68
C ASP A 366 10.99 15.17 38.44
N PRO A 367 10.20 15.31 39.53
CA PRO A 367 8.78 15.67 39.43
C PRO A 367 8.55 17.08 38.88
N GLU A 368 9.46 18.03 39.15
CA GLU A 368 9.31 19.43 38.73
C GLU A 368 9.46 19.58 37.22
N VAL A 369 10.48 18.95 36.61
CA VAL A 369 10.66 18.94 35.16
C VAL A 369 9.50 18.22 34.46
N ALA A 370 9.01 17.12 35.05
CA ALA A 370 7.85 16.42 34.54
C ALA A 370 6.59 17.30 34.56
N ALA A 371 6.34 18.03 35.65
CA ALA A 371 5.22 18.96 35.78
C ALA A 371 5.32 20.12 34.78
N ALA A 372 6.51 20.71 34.61
CA ALA A 372 6.74 21.78 33.63
C ALA A 372 6.44 21.33 32.20
N THR A 373 6.84 20.11 31.83
CA THR A 373 6.56 19.53 30.51
C THR A 373 5.06 19.28 30.29
N LEU A 374 4.35 18.81 31.33
CA LEU A 374 2.90 18.57 31.27
C LEU A 374 2.08 19.85 31.13
N ALA A 375 2.60 20.97 31.64
CA ALA A 375 1.95 22.29 31.61
C ALA A 375 2.05 23.01 30.24
N LEU A 376 2.74 22.45 29.25
CA LEU A 376 2.83 23.03 27.90
C LEU A 376 1.47 23.04 27.20
N ASP A 377 1.00 24.23 26.79
CA ASP A 377 -0.22 24.45 26.02
C ASP A 377 0.00 25.56 24.96
N PRO A 378 -0.18 25.29 23.65
CA PRO A 378 -0.49 24.00 23.05
C PRO A 378 0.69 23.03 23.13
N ARG A 379 0.38 21.73 23.25
CA ARG A 379 1.40 20.68 23.19
C ARG A 379 1.96 20.58 21.77
N PRO A 380 3.30 20.62 21.57
CA PRO A 380 3.88 20.49 20.25
C PRO A 380 3.69 19.08 19.69
N ILE A 381 3.23 19.00 18.45
CA ILE A 381 3.01 17.76 17.72
C ILE A 381 4.28 17.43 16.95
N HIS A 382 5.07 16.52 17.49
CA HIS A 382 6.32 16.12 16.86
C HIS A 382 6.10 15.01 15.84
N CYS A 383 6.88 15.03 14.76
CA CYS A 383 6.91 13.91 13.84
C CYS A 383 7.63 12.72 14.46
N ARG A 384 6.99 11.57 14.45
CA ARG A 384 7.57 10.33 15.00
C ARG A 384 8.69 9.72 14.14
N THR A 385 8.96 10.27 12.96
CA THR A 385 10.07 9.81 12.11
C THR A 385 11.32 10.66 12.34
N CYS A 386 11.21 11.99 12.22
CA CYS A 386 12.36 12.89 12.31
C CYS A 386 12.42 13.72 13.60
N GLY A 387 11.41 13.65 14.47
CA GLY A 387 11.36 14.40 15.73
C GLY A 387 10.92 15.86 15.60
N LEU A 388 10.85 16.43 14.40
CA LEU A 388 10.51 17.85 14.20
C LEU A 388 9.01 18.11 14.34
N ASP A 389 8.65 19.24 14.95
CA ASP A 389 7.27 19.75 15.08
C ASP A 389 6.76 20.47 13.81
N THR A 390 7.68 20.98 12.99
CA THR A 390 7.40 21.61 11.68
C THR A 390 7.32 20.61 10.52
N CYS A 391 7.48 19.32 10.79
CA CYS A 391 7.46 18.31 9.75
C CYS A 391 6.11 18.31 8.99
N ILE A 392 6.18 18.18 7.66
CA ILE A 392 5.01 18.05 6.77
C ILE A 392 4.77 16.63 6.25
N GLY A 393 5.64 15.67 6.61
CA GLY A 393 5.51 14.25 6.24
C GLY A 393 6.56 13.74 5.25
N ASN A 394 7.43 14.61 4.74
CA ASN A 394 8.49 14.28 3.78
C ASN A 394 9.67 13.50 4.38
N CYS A 395 9.50 12.92 5.56
CA CYS A 395 10.48 12.04 6.19
C CYS A 395 10.00 10.58 6.20
N TRP A 396 8.85 10.27 5.60
CA TRP A 396 8.23 8.96 5.69
C TRP A 396 7.89 8.36 4.34
N GLY A 397 8.21 7.08 4.17
CA GLY A 397 7.76 6.27 3.04
C GLY A 397 8.18 6.85 1.68
N PHE A 398 7.23 6.93 0.75
CA PHE A 398 7.48 7.48 -0.59
C PHE A 398 7.44 9.02 -0.65
N TRP A 399 7.05 9.71 0.43
CA TRP A 399 7.19 11.18 0.52
C TRP A 399 8.59 11.63 0.93
N SER A 400 9.44 10.70 1.37
CA SER A 400 10.81 11.02 1.78
C SER A 400 11.49 11.93 0.77
N ASP A 401 12.24 12.94 1.18
CA ASP A 401 13.12 13.71 0.28
C ASP A 401 14.55 13.14 0.25
N GLU A 402 14.85 12.24 1.17
CA GLU A 402 16.12 11.51 1.25
C GLU A 402 15.90 10.04 0.90
N MET A 403 16.91 9.40 0.30
CA MET A 403 16.94 7.95 0.21
C MET A 403 17.15 7.40 1.62
N LEU A 404 16.06 7.14 2.33
CA LEU A 404 16.13 6.49 3.62
C LEU A 404 16.75 5.09 3.42
N PRO A 405 17.77 4.71 4.21
CA PRO A 405 18.20 3.33 4.22
C PRO A 405 16.98 2.45 4.48
N PRO A 406 16.87 1.28 3.82
CA PRO A 406 15.74 0.39 4.06
C PRO A 406 15.65 0.15 5.58
N PRO A 407 14.43 0.13 6.16
CA PRO A 407 14.29 -0.19 7.58
C PRO A 407 15.05 -1.50 7.85
N GLN A 408 16.00 -1.43 8.78
CA GLN A 408 16.66 -2.62 9.30
C GLN A 408 15.56 -3.43 9.98
N ASN A 409 15.12 -4.52 9.34
CA ASN A 409 14.15 -5.45 9.91
C ASN A 409 14.72 -6.13 11.14
#